data_AF-R7T9Q2-F1
#
_entry.id   AF-R7T9Q2-F1
#
_cell.length_a   1.000
_cell.length_b   1.000
_cell.length_c   1.000
_cell.angle_alpha   90.00
_cell.angle_beta   90.00
_cell.angle_gamma   90.00
#
_symmetry.space_group_name_H-M   'P 1'
#
loop_
_entity.id
_entity.type
_entity.pdbx_description
1 polymer ?
#
loop_
_entity_poly.entity_id
_entity_poly.type
_entity_poly.pdbx_seq_one_letter_code
_entity_poly.pdbx_strand_id
1 'polypeptide(L)'
;DPTGKFHQREKKHISIGRLGEVEEVANLACYLLSPFSNFATGSVITFDGGEFNYMAGEFNALHSVSKEEWDMLESLIRNTKGS
;
A
#
# COMPACT_ATOMS: atom_id res chain seq x y z
N ASP A 1 20.05 -1.68 7.24
CA ASP A 1 20.39 -0.73 6.15
C ASP A 1 21.22 0.42 6.73
N PRO A 2 22.55 0.42 6.53
CA PRO A 2 23.45 1.42 7.10
C PRO A 2 23.31 2.82 6.47
N THR A 3 22.53 2.95 5.39
CA THR A 3 22.40 4.22 4.63
C THR A 3 21.01 4.82 4.68
N GLY A 4 20.02 4.12 5.23
CA GLY A 4 18.61 4.51 5.18
C GLY A 4 17.96 4.45 3.79
N LYS A 5 18.73 4.14 2.74
CA LYS A 5 18.26 4.12 1.34
C LYS A 5 17.18 3.07 1.10
N PHE A 6 17.29 1.91 1.76
CA PHE A 6 16.27 0.87 1.67
C PHE A 6 14.96 1.38 2.27
N HIS A 7 15.01 1.90 3.50
CA HIS A 7 13.81 2.42 4.18
C HIS A 7 13.11 3.51 3.36
N GLN A 8 13.87 4.44 2.77
CA GLN A 8 13.28 5.52 1.98
C GLN A 8 12.68 5.03 0.66
N ARG A 9 13.20 3.94 0.09
CA ARG A 9 12.64 3.32 -1.12
C ARG A 9 11.35 2.59 -0.79
N GLU A 10 11.36 1.71 0.22
CA GLU A 10 10.19 0.87 0.54
C GLU A 10 8.98 1.70 0.97
N LYS A 11 9.20 2.80 1.71
CA LYS A 11 8.12 3.73 2.09
C LYS A 11 7.28 4.24 0.92
N LYS A 12 7.84 4.29 -0.29
CA LYS A 12 7.11 4.75 -1.49
C LYS A 12 6.07 3.75 -1.98
N HIS A 13 6.22 2.48 -1.61
CA HIS A 13 5.32 1.41 -2.04
C HIS A 13 4.35 0.99 -0.93
N ILE A 14 4.58 1.46 0.30
CA ILE A 14 3.71 1.19 1.45
C ILE A 14 2.72 2.35 1.57
N SER A 15 1.43 2.06 1.44
CA SER A 15 0.38 3.10 1.45
C SER A 15 0.31 3.87 2.77
N ILE A 16 0.65 3.23 3.90
CA ILE A 16 0.74 3.89 5.22
C ILE A 16 2.00 4.79 5.34
N GLY A 17 2.99 4.66 4.45
CA GLY A 17 4.16 5.55 4.38
C GLY A 17 5.26 5.27 5.43
N ARG A 18 5.20 4.13 6.13
CA ARG A 18 6.24 3.65 7.07
C ARG A 18 6.35 2.14 7.04
N LEU A 19 7.46 1.62 7.56
CA LEU A 19 7.55 0.19 7.87
C LEU A 19 6.68 -0.14 9.09
N GLY A 20 6.33 -1.43 9.21
CA GLY A 20 5.76 -1.98 10.42
C GLY A 20 6.83 -2.16 11.51
N GLU A 21 6.41 -2.07 12.76
CA GLU A 21 7.24 -2.36 13.93
C GLU A 21 6.97 -3.78 14.45
N VAL A 22 7.94 -4.37 15.14
CA VAL A 22 7.85 -5.76 15.65
C VAL A 22 6.67 -5.92 16.61
N GLU A 23 6.40 -4.90 17.42
CA GLU A 23 5.32 -4.88 18.40
C GLU A 23 3.94 -4.94 17.73
N GLU A 24 3.80 -4.41 16.50
CA GLU A 24 2.53 -4.40 15.78
C GLU A 24 2.14 -5.80 15.30
N VAL A 25 3.09 -6.56 14.73
CA VAL A 25 2.85 -7.95 14.35
C VAL A 25 2.71 -8.85 15.57
N ALA A 26 3.44 -8.58 16.66
CA ALA A 26 3.28 -9.29 17.92
C ALA A 26 1.87 -9.10 18.52
N ASN A 27 1.34 -7.86 18.51
CA ASN A 27 0.00 -7.58 18.99
C ASN A 27 -1.07 -8.28 18.14
N LEU A 28 -0.92 -8.30 16.81
CA LEU A 28 -1.82 -9.05 15.92
C LEU A 28 -1.78 -10.55 16.25
N ALA A 29 -0.59 -11.13 16.41
CA ALA A 29 -0.43 -12.53 16.77
C ALA A 29 -1.06 -12.85 18.13
N CYS A 30 -0.85 -12.00 19.14
CA CYS A 30 -1.45 -12.13 20.47
C CYS A 30 -2.98 -12.16 20.39
N TYR A 31 -3.59 -11.29 19.58
CA TYR A 31 -5.03 -11.30 19.37
C TYR A 31 -5.51 -12.59 18.70
N LEU A 32 -4.84 -13.03 17.63
CA LEU A 32 -5.20 -14.24 16.87
C LEU A 32 -5.00 -15.55 17.63
N LEU A 33 -4.14 -15.56 18.64
CA LEU A 33 -3.93 -16.72 19.53
C LEU A 33 -4.78 -16.67 20.80
N SER A 34 -5.45 -15.54 21.06
CA SER A 34 -6.27 -15.37 22.25
C SER A 34 -7.67 -15.99 22.08
N PRO A 35 -8.41 -16.24 23.18
CA PRO A 35 -9.81 -16.66 23.11
C PRO A 35 -10.74 -15.66 22.40
N PHE A 36 -10.33 -14.40 22.21
CA PHE A 36 -11.14 -13.38 21.53
C PHE A 36 -11.29 -13.64 20.02
N SER A 37 -10.46 -14.52 19.44
CA SER A 37 -10.48 -14.88 18.02
C SER A 37 -10.90 -16.35 17.80
N ASN A 38 -11.65 -16.94 18.75
CA ASN A 38 -12.00 -18.36 18.76
C ASN A 38 -12.79 -18.89 17.54
N PHE A 39 -13.33 -18.00 16.69
CA PHE A 39 -14.04 -18.36 15.46
C PHE A 39 -13.31 -17.90 14.18
N ALA A 40 -12.15 -17.26 14.31
CA ALA A 40 -11.35 -16.76 13.20
C ALA A 40 -10.38 -17.84 12.69
N THR A 41 -10.93 -18.92 12.12
CA THR A 41 -10.16 -20.05 11.56
C THR A 41 -10.10 -20.02 10.04
N GLY A 42 -9.00 -20.51 9.45
CA GLY A 42 -8.79 -20.58 7.99
C GLY A 42 -8.49 -19.25 7.30
N SER A 43 -8.34 -18.17 8.07
CA SER A 43 -8.08 -16.83 7.55
C SER A 43 -6.62 -16.62 7.17
N VAL A 44 -6.39 -15.82 6.12
CA VAL A 44 -5.09 -15.24 5.77
C VAL A 44 -5.20 -13.73 5.98
N ILE A 45 -4.29 -13.15 6.76
CA ILE A 45 -4.29 -11.72 7.08
C ILE A 45 -3.02 -11.09 6.53
N THR A 46 -3.17 -10.24 5.52
CA THR A 46 -2.08 -9.40 5.03
C THR A 46 -1.85 -8.25 6.01
N PHE A 47 -0.63 -8.13 6.51
CA PHE A 47 -0.22 -7.10 7.47
C PHE A 47 1.04 -6.39 6.98
N ASP A 48 0.90 -5.61 5.90
CA ASP A 48 2.01 -5.04 5.12
C ASP A 48 1.89 -3.51 4.91
N GLY A 49 0.96 -2.86 5.62
CA GLY A 49 0.70 -1.43 5.43
C GLY A 49 0.16 -1.05 4.04
N GLY A 50 -0.44 -2.00 3.32
CA GLY A 50 -1.03 -1.81 2.00
C GLY A 50 -0.05 -1.99 0.84
N GLU A 51 1.15 -2.51 1.08
CA GLU A 51 2.19 -2.70 0.07
C GLU A 51 1.73 -3.61 -1.08
N PHE A 52 1.15 -4.77 -0.77
CA PHE A 52 0.72 -5.73 -1.78
C PHE A 52 -0.28 -5.13 -2.75
N ASN A 53 -1.32 -4.46 -2.22
CA ASN A 53 -2.34 -3.83 -3.06
C ASN A 53 -1.78 -2.66 -3.86
N TYR A 54 -0.88 -1.87 -3.27
CA TYR A 54 -0.19 -0.81 -3.99
C TYR A 54 0.59 -1.37 -5.19
N MET A 55 1.40 -2.41 -4.96
CA MET A 55 2.25 -3.02 -5.99
C MET A 55 1.48 -3.82 -7.05
N ALA A 56 0.36 -4.45 -6.67
CA ALA A 56 -0.44 -5.25 -7.58
C ALA A 56 -1.31 -4.42 -8.54
N GLY A 57 -1.62 -3.16 -8.20
CA GLY A 57 -2.44 -2.30 -9.03
C GLY A 57 -1.65 -1.60 -10.13
N GLU A 58 -1.98 -1.90 -11.38
CA GLU A 58 -1.31 -1.37 -12.59
C GLU A 58 -1.21 0.17 -12.61
N PHE A 59 -2.29 0.85 -12.19
CA PHE A 59 -2.37 2.31 -12.24
C PHE A 59 -2.04 3.01 -10.91
N ASN A 60 -1.67 2.28 -9.86
CA ASN A 60 -1.38 2.87 -8.55
C ASN A 60 -0.13 3.77 -8.57
N ALA A 61 0.79 3.53 -9.50
CA ALA A 61 1.93 4.43 -9.73
C ALA A 61 1.47 5.85 -10.12
N LEU A 62 0.25 6.02 -10.66
CA LEU A 62 -0.29 7.34 -10.99
C LEU A 62 -0.62 8.20 -9.76
N HIS A 63 -0.52 7.67 -8.54
CA HIS A 63 -0.61 8.48 -7.31
C HIS A 63 0.46 9.59 -7.25
N SER A 64 1.59 9.43 -7.97
CA SER A 64 2.66 10.42 -8.02
C SER A 64 2.42 11.56 -9.02
N VAL A 65 1.37 11.45 -9.85
CA VAL A 65 1.02 12.47 -10.85
C VAL A 65 0.39 13.66 -10.15
N SER A 66 0.90 14.87 -10.40
CA SER A 66 0.38 16.09 -9.80
C SER A 66 -1.01 16.43 -10.35
N LYS A 67 -1.72 17.34 -9.67
CA LYS A 67 -3.01 17.80 -10.15
C LYS A 67 -2.92 18.46 -11.54
N GLU A 68 -1.88 19.27 -11.75
CA GLU A 68 -1.65 19.97 -13.01
C GLU A 68 -1.35 18.99 -14.15
N GLU A 69 -0.57 17.94 -13.87
CA GLU A 69 -0.31 16.85 -14.82
C GLU A 69 -1.59 16.07 -15.14
N TRP A 70 -2.45 15.84 -14.14
CA TRP A 70 -3.77 15.25 -14.34
C TRP A 70 -4.69 16.11 -15.23
N ASP A 71 -4.73 17.42 -14.99
CA ASP A 71 -5.52 18.36 -15.80
C ASP A 71 -5.04 18.33 -17.28
N MET A 72 -3.73 18.22 -17.51
CA MET A 72 -3.16 18.06 -18.84
C MET A 72 -3.56 16.72 -19.49
N LEU A 73 -3.44 15.61 -18.76
CA LEU A 73 -3.84 14.28 -19.23
C LEU A 73 -5.32 14.23 -19.60
N GLU A 74 -6.18 14.78 -18.74
CA GLU A 74 -7.62 14.86 -18.98
C GLU A 74 -7.93 15.63 -20.27
N SER A 75 -7.31 16.80 -20.46
CA SER A 75 -7.49 17.61 -21.67
C SER A 75 -7.10 16.85 -22.94
N LEU A 76 -5.97 16.13 -22.93
CA LEU A 76 -5.52 15.32 -24.07
C LEU A 76 -6.51 14.19 -24.40
N ILE A 77 -6.99 13.47 -23.38
CA ILE A 77 -7.96 12.37 -23.54
C ILE A 77 -9.27 12.90 -24.12
N ARG A 78 -9.82 14.00 -23.56
CA ARG A 78 -11.09 14.59 -24.03
C ARG A 78 -11.01 15.12 -25.46
N ASN A 79 -9.84 15.58 -25.88
CA ASN A 79 -9.60 16.08 -27.25
C ASN A 79 -9.39 14.96 -28.28
N THR A 80 -9.22 13.71 -27.84
CA THR A 80 -9.09 12.56 -28.73
C THR A 80 -10.49 12.18 -29.25
N LYS A 81 -10.80 12.53 -30.50
CA LYS A 81 -12.04 12.11 -31.17
C LYS A 81 -11.86 10.72 -31.78
N GLY A 82 -12.74 9.78 -31.40
CA GLY A 82 -12.87 8.46 -32.01
C GLY A 82 -12.10 7.37 -31.26
N SER A 83 -12.82 6.65 -30.40
CA SER A 83 -12.68 5.20 -30.25
C SER A 83 -13.91 4.53 -30.82
#